data_AF-B0CX34-F1
#
_entry.id   AF-B0CX34-F1
#
_cell.length_a   1.000
_cell.length_b   1.000
_cell.length_c   1.000
_cell.angle_alpha   90.00
_cell.angle_beta   90.00
_cell.angle_gamma   90.00
#
_symmetry.space_group_name_H-M   'P 1'
#
loop_
_entity.id
_entity.type
_entity.pdbx_description
1 polymer ?
#
loop_
_entity_poly.entity_id
_entity_poly.type
_entity_poly.pdbx_seq_one_letter_code
_entity_poly.pdbx_strand_id
1 'polypeptide(L)' 'MSLLELCHLDGNWVMLQDNTYLLWVPDQNKSGLFWPRTTAVIGCPSTLLQLKNFVHGTNWSQCFS' A
#
# COMPACT_ATOMS: atom_id res chain seq x y z
N MET A 1 -5.06 -15.85 -3.01
CA MET A 1 -3.95 -15.56 -2.08
C MET A 1 -3.59 -14.10 -2.27
N SER A 2 -3.79 -13.27 -1.26
CA SER A 2 -3.54 -11.83 -1.36
C SER A 2 -2.07 -11.58 -1.04
N LEU A 3 -1.33 -10.93 -1.96
CA LEU A 3 0.08 -10.58 -1.76
C LEU A 3 0.30 -9.80 -0.45
N LEU A 4 -0.74 -9.08 0.01
CA LEU A 4 -0.70 -8.22 1.18
C LEU A 4 -0.55 -8.99 2.51
N GLU A 5 -0.87 -10.29 2.59
CA GLU A 5 -0.69 -11.08 3.82
C GLU A 5 0.79 -11.19 4.24
N LEU A 6 1.71 -10.99 3.29
CA LEU A 6 3.15 -11.06 3.48
C LEU A 6 3.81 -9.68 3.64
N CYS A 7 3.01 -8.61 3.72
CA CYS A 7 3.52 -7.25 3.80
C CYS A 7 3.35 -6.64 5.20
N HIS A 8 4.23 -5.72 5.56
CA HIS A 8 4.13 -4.89 6.77
C HIS A 8 4.38 -3.41 6.42
N LEU A 9 3.91 -2.52 7.29
CA LEU A 9 4.18 -1.08 7.18
C LEU A 9 5.36 -0.72 8.09
N ASP A 10 6.40 -0.09 7.54
CA ASP A 10 7.48 0.56 8.28
C ASP A 10 7.52 2.05 7.95
N GLY A 11 7.11 2.88 8.90
CA GLY A 11 6.90 4.31 8.67
C GLY A 11 5.87 4.57 7.58
N ASN A 12 6.33 5.03 6.42
CA ASN A 12 5.52 5.30 5.22
C ASN A 12 5.68 4.22 4.13
N TRP A 13 6.44 3.15 4.37
CA TRP A 13 6.69 2.12 3.35
C TRP A 13 5.94 0.83 3.67
N VAL A 14 5.29 0.28 2.65
CA VAL A 14 4.81 -1.11 2.64
C VAL A 14 5.96 -1.97 2.13
N MET A 15 6.40 -2.93 2.93
CA MET A 15 7.52 -3.82 2.64
C MET A 15 7.09 -5.27 2.76
N LEU A 16 7.70 -6.15 1.96
CA LEU A 16 7.61 -7.60 2.13
C LEU A 16 8.38 -8.04 3.38
N GLN A 17 8.17 -9.28 3.83
CA GLN A 17 8.90 -9.84 4.98
C GLN A 17 10.43 -9.91 4.79
N ASP A 18 10.91 -9.89 3.54
CA ASP A 18 12.33 -9.87 3.20
C ASP A 18 12.92 -8.44 3.10
N ASN A 19 12.19 -7.43 3.60
CA ASN A 19 12.52 -6.00 3.53
C ASN A 19 12.56 -5.42 2.10
N THR A 20 11.93 -6.09 1.12
CA THR A 20 11.74 -5.50 -0.21
C THR A 20 10.65 -4.42 -0.16
N TYR A 21 10.97 -3.22 -0.63
CA TYR A 21 10.03 -2.11 -0.75
C TYR A 21 9.00 -2.36 -1.86
N LEU A 22 7.72 -2.30 -1.52
CA LEU A 22 6.62 -2.43 -2.48
C LEU A 22 6.03 -1.07 -2.86
N LEU A 23 5.67 -0.27 -1.86
CA LEU A 23 4.90 0.95 -2.05
C LEU A 23 5.18 1.96 -0.95
N TRP A 24 5.27 3.25 -1.29
CA TRP A 24 5.21 4.33 -0.33
C TRP A 24 3.77 4.84 -0.16
N VAL A 25 3.32 5.03 1.07
CA VAL A 25 2.00 5.50 1.43
C VAL A 25 2.14 6.83 2.20
N PRO A 26 1.60 7.94 1.67
CA PRO A 26 1.58 9.21 2.39
C PRO A 26 0.77 9.11 3.69
N ASP A 27 1.17 9.86 4.72
CA ASP A 27 0.52 9.86 6.04
C ASP A 27 -0.99 10.08 5.98
N GLN A 28 -1.46 10.96 5.09
CA GLN A 28 -2.88 11.27 4.89
C GLN A 28 -3.70 10.06 4.41
N ASN A 29 -3.06 9.12 3.71
CA ASN A 29 -3.71 7.96 3.11
C ASN A 29 -3.65 6.71 4.01
N LYS A 30 -2.81 6.73 5.06
CA LYS A 30 -2.67 5.59 5.98
C LYS A 30 -3.97 5.26 6.72
N SER A 31 -4.72 6.29 7.13
CA SER A 31 -6.00 6.13 7.83
C SER A 31 -7.08 5.51 6.94
N GLY A 32 -6.99 5.71 5.63
CA GLY A 32 -7.87 5.17 4.61
C GLY A 32 -7.45 3.82 4.04
N LEU A 33 -6.29 3.28 4.46
CA LEU A 33 -5.69 2.09 3.84
C LEU A 33 -6.28 0.80 4.41
N PHE A 34 -6.83 -0.02 3.53
CA PHE A 34 -7.41 -1.31 3.88
C PHE A 34 -6.34 -2.41 3.89
N TRP A 35 -5.93 -2.84 5.08
CA TRP A 35 -4.97 -3.93 5.27
C TRP A 35 -5.67 -5.30 5.31
N PRO A 36 -4.93 -6.41 5.08
CA PRO A 36 -5.50 -7.77 5.18
C PRO A 36 -6.15 -8.08 6.53
N ARG A 37 -5.66 -7.45 7.61
CA ARG A 37 -6.21 -7.58 8.96
C ARG A 37 -7.25 -6.50 9.31
N THR A 38 -7.55 -5.59 8.38
CA THR A 38 -8.59 -4.58 8.57
C THR A 38 -9.91 -5.12 8.09
N THR A 39 -10.92 -5.18 8.96
CA THR A 39 -12.27 -5.63 8.58
C THR A 39 -13.07 -4.50 7.92
N ALA A 40 -12.90 -3.27 8.40
CA ALA A 40 -13.55 -2.08 7.86
C ALA A 40 -12.76 -0.81 8.20
N VAL A 41 -12.82 0.19 7.31
CA VAL A 41 -12.37 1.57 7.57
C VAL A 41 -13.61 2.45 7.56
N ILE A 42 -13.89 3.19 8.64
CA ILE A 42 -15.11 4.01 8.80
C ILE A 42 -14.70 5.46 9.09
N GLY A 43 -15.33 6.42 8.43
CA GLY A 43 -15.15 7.85 8.71
C GLY A 43 -13.94 8.52 8.04
N CYS A 44 -13.15 7.78 7.25
CA CYS A 44 -12.07 8.33 6.42
C CYS A 44 -12.34 8.08 4.93
N PRO A 45 -11.86 8.94 4.01
CA PRO A 45 -11.90 8.65 2.58
C PRO A 45 -11.18 7.34 2.28
N SER A 46 -11.88 6.40 1.65
CA SER A 46 -11.28 5.12 1.27
C SER A 46 -10.16 5.37 0.26
N THR A 47 -8.95 4.91 0.56
CA THR A 47 -7.85 4.94 -0.40
C THR A 47 -7.82 3.60 -1.12
N LEU A 48 -8.35 3.55 -2.34
CA LEU A 48 -8.27 2.38 -3.20
C LEU A 48 -6.90 2.33 -3.88
N LEU A 49 -6.12 1.29 -3.58
CA LEU A 49 -4.86 1.04 -4.27
C LEU A 49 -5.13 0.33 -5.60
N GLN A 50 -5.07 1.05 -6.71
CA GLN A 50 -5.12 0.43 -8.04
C GLN A 50 -3.74 -0.12 -8.44
N LEU A 51 -3.58 -1.43 -8.32
CA LEU A 51 -2.34 -2.11 -8.68
C LEU A 51 -2.24 -2.47 -10.18
N LYS A 52 -3.28 -2.21 -10.97
CA LYS A 52 -3.39 -2.66 -12.37
C LYS A 52 -2.28 -2.11 -13.28
N ASN A 53 -1.85 -0.87 -13.04
CA ASN A 53 -0.79 -0.20 -13.78
C ASN A 53 0.43 0.09 -12.89
N PHE A 54 0.57 -0.65 -11.78
CA PHE A 54 1.62 -0.37 -10.82
C PHE A 54 2.99 -0.74 -11.41
N VAL A 55 3.80 0.27 -11.70
CA VAL A 55 5.16 0.12 -12.21
C VAL A 55 6.13 -0.12 -11.04
N HIS A 56 7.03 -1.09 -11.19
CA HIS A 56 7.97 -1.52 -10.15
C HIS A 56 9.42 -1.11 -10.47
N GLY A 57 10.26 -1.01 -9.44
CA GLY A 57 11.67 -0.66 -9.56
C GLY A 57 11.90 0.85 -9.71
N THR A 58 12.82 1.27 -10.58
CA THR A 58 13.17 2.69 -10.78
C THR A 58 12.04 3.54 -11.35
N ASN A 59 11.01 2.91 -11.92
CA ASN A 59 9.87 3.59 -12.54
C ASN A 59 8.69 3.79 -11.59
N TRP A 60 8.87 3.60 -10.27
CA TRP A 60 7.81 3.79 -9.27
C TRP A 60 7.15 5.18 -9.36
N SER A 61 7.91 6.20 -9.76
CA SER A 61 7.40 7.56 -9.95
C SER A 61 6.45 7.69 -11.13
N GLN A 62 6.30 6.67 -11.97
CA GLN A 62 5.39 6.63 -13.11
C GLN A 62 4.01 6.03 -12.77
N CYS A 63 3.80 5.66 -11.51
CA CYS A 63 2.49 5.28 -10.98
C CYS A 63 1.59 6.52 -10.84
N PHE A 64 1.01 7.00 -11.94
CA PHE A 64 0.02 8.07 -11.94
C PHE A 64 -1.38 7.49 -12.13
N SER A 65 -2.35 8.09 -11.42
CA SER A 65 -3.79 7.83 -11.57
C SER A 65 -4.42 8.75 -12.60
#